data_AF-A0A939JT42-F1
#
_entry.id   AF-A0A939JT42-F1
#
_cell.length_a   1.000
_cell.length_b   1.000
_cell.length_c   1.000
_cell.angle_alpha   90.00
_cell.angle_beta   90.00
_cell.angle_gamma   90.00
#
_symmetry.space_group_name_H-M   'P 1'
#
loop_
_entity.id
_entity.type
_entity.pdbx_description
1 polymer ?
#
loop_
_entity_poly.entity_id
_entity_poly.type
_entity_poly.pdbx_seq_one_letter_code
_entity_poly.pdbx_strand_id
1 'polypeptide(L)'
;MGQPQADRFLTAVATLLADNPCVAQPLLCRWFGDERPLQTAPDGALVRPTVATAAQALLHTHRRRAIDDLAEALVQAGHPRADELLAALAEDEPSALCRAVDRWAHDERVERHVAAAAYGLRTAPHVTTDADRELLRFSALALLARPAEGALHGTALALLVRDPGTRARHLPQAVGRFAAGDPHLPPEVLAPALTTHPEPVLAAFRARLYEPGDRPAAVLRTLAEVAAPALARRVADLVREHVEHRPEGAENAAAFVDRRLEDGPAARSVIFPLVVDLLRTRPAHVRRALAPVLADPGTPVSRPLRQELLEVLMEREEYGPSERDATVLDALLRAVAAGAAERTEARTRDLVHRTGLLMARTPEGAACFDRRLTQLAREVPVFGDQVRGWLKSAPAQWAVVVGPSARIRLTAGREKGVGGVRGRIGSHAPSGRDRHRTGRCGTPPTGMALLVLRHQTDKGSGSGEERAQCSAGVAWRTSPRTGGAASSPSARTTACTAGIN
;
A
#
# COMPACT_ATOMS: atom_id res chain seq x y z
N MET A 1 -17.05 17.84 49.06
CA MET A 1 -15.81 18.29 48.38
C MET A 1 -16.02 18.13 46.89
N GLY A 2 -15.82 19.19 46.10
CA GLY A 2 -16.22 19.20 44.68
C GLY A 2 -15.24 18.47 43.77
N GLN A 3 -15.75 17.87 42.69
CA GLN A 3 -14.94 17.42 41.56
C GLN A 3 -14.24 18.60 40.88
N PRO A 4 -13.05 18.40 40.29
CA PRO A 4 -12.14 19.48 39.97
C PRO A 4 -12.64 20.40 38.85
N GLN A 5 -12.27 21.67 38.97
CA GLN A 5 -12.62 22.79 38.10
C GLN A 5 -12.12 22.68 36.64
N ALA A 6 -11.55 21.55 36.24
CA ALA A 6 -10.79 21.35 35.01
C ALA A 6 -11.68 21.22 33.76
N ASP A 7 -12.81 20.52 33.83
CA ASP A 7 -13.76 20.37 32.70
C ASP A 7 -14.34 21.73 32.26
N ARG A 8 -14.38 22.71 33.16
CA ARG A 8 -14.84 24.07 32.85
C ARG A 8 -13.91 24.82 31.91
N PHE A 9 -12.60 24.56 31.90
CA PHE A 9 -11.67 25.32 31.06
C PHE A 9 -11.78 24.95 29.59
N LEU A 10 -11.78 23.65 29.25
CA LEU A 10 -11.98 23.24 27.85
C LEU A 10 -13.39 23.59 27.36
N THR A 11 -14.41 23.49 28.22
CA THR A 11 -15.77 23.93 27.90
C THR A 11 -15.83 25.43 27.63
N ALA A 12 -15.22 26.27 28.48
CA ALA A 12 -15.17 27.72 28.28
C ALA A 12 -14.38 28.12 27.01
N VAL A 13 -13.30 27.40 26.69
CA VAL A 13 -12.57 27.58 25.42
C VAL A 13 -13.42 27.16 24.23
N ALA A 14 -14.20 26.08 24.32
CA ALA A 14 -15.14 25.66 23.29
C ALA A 14 -16.27 26.68 23.07
N THR A 15 -16.78 27.29 24.15
CA THR A 15 -17.73 28.43 24.08
C THR A 15 -17.08 29.64 23.41
N LEU A 16 -15.91 30.07 23.85
CA LEU A 16 -15.18 31.19 23.24
C LEU A 16 -14.88 30.96 21.74
N LEU A 17 -14.55 29.72 21.36
CA LEU A 17 -14.30 29.30 19.98
C LEU A 17 -15.59 29.20 19.15
N ALA A 18 -16.76 28.99 19.77
CA ALA A 18 -18.06 29.03 19.12
C ALA A 18 -18.55 30.47 18.90
N ASP A 19 -18.31 31.36 19.87
CA ASP A 19 -18.79 32.74 19.87
C ASP A 19 -17.86 33.69 19.07
N ASN A 20 -16.54 33.50 19.18
CA ASN A 20 -15.52 34.39 18.61
C ASN A 20 -14.37 33.58 17.93
N PRO A 21 -14.67 32.78 16.90
CA PRO A 21 -13.71 31.83 16.31
C PRO A 21 -12.42 32.50 15.81
N CYS A 22 -12.51 33.60 15.06
CA CYS A 22 -11.36 34.28 14.44
C CYS A 22 -10.36 34.83 15.50
N VAL A 23 -10.82 35.11 16.73
CA VAL A 23 -9.96 35.54 17.86
C VAL A 23 -9.39 34.33 18.60
N ALA A 24 -10.19 33.28 18.80
CA ALA A 24 -9.81 32.09 19.54
C ALA A 24 -8.81 31.19 18.79
N GLN A 25 -8.97 31.05 17.47
CA GLN A 25 -8.17 30.11 16.65
C GLN A 25 -6.66 30.43 16.67
N PRO A 26 -6.18 31.68 16.46
CA PRO A 26 -4.74 31.98 16.52
C PRO A 26 -4.15 31.81 17.93
N LEU A 27 -4.96 32.03 18.98
CA LEU A 27 -4.53 31.82 20.37
C LEU A 27 -4.35 30.32 20.68
N LEU A 28 -5.26 29.47 20.22
CA LEU A 28 -5.16 28.02 20.35
C LEU A 28 -3.99 27.44 19.55
N CYS A 29 -3.65 28.02 18.39
CA CYS A 29 -2.45 27.60 17.65
C CYS A 29 -1.15 27.81 18.44
N ARG A 30 -1.08 28.82 19.32
CA ARG A 30 0.07 29.01 20.23
C ARG A 30 0.20 27.93 21.30
N TRP A 31 -0.83 27.11 21.52
CA TRP A 31 -0.79 26.00 22.48
C TRP A 31 -0.22 24.71 21.89
N PHE A 32 0.10 24.66 20.59
CA PHE A 32 0.60 23.44 19.95
C PHE A 32 1.95 22.93 20.49
N GLY A 33 2.74 23.79 21.14
CA GLY A 33 3.97 23.39 21.84
C GLY A 33 3.78 22.99 23.32
N ASP A 34 2.55 23.04 23.85
CA ASP A 34 2.27 22.79 25.25
C ASP A 34 1.96 21.31 25.54
N GLU A 35 3.02 20.53 25.77
CA GLU A 35 2.93 19.10 26.09
C GLU A 35 2.62 18.80 27.57
N ARG A 36 2.12 19.78 28.34
CA ARG A 36 1.66 19.51 29.72
C ARG A 36 0.41 18.61 29.69
N PRO A 37 0.36 17.53 30.49
CA PRO A 37 -0.79 16.64 30.51
C PRO A 37 -2.00 17.30 31.19
N LEU A 38 -3.19 17.07 30.63
CA LEU A 38 -4.44 17.48 31.25
C LEU A 38 -4.71 16.69 32.54
N GLN A 39 -5.24 17.39 33.54
CA GLN A 39 -5.52 16.84 34.87
C GLN A 39 -6.75 15.91 34.91
N THR A 40 -7.49 15.78 33.81
CA THR A 40 -8.81 15.10 33.71
C THR A 40 -8.78 13.71 33.09
N ALA A 41 -7.59 13.19 32.75
CA ALA A 41 -7.48 11.82 32.24
C ALA A 41 -7.96 10.81 33.30
N PRO A 42 -8.93 9.91 32.99
CA PRO A 42 -9.39 8.91 33.95
C PRO A 42 -8.23 7.99 34.36
N ASP A 43 -8.19 7.63 35.64
CA ASP A 43 -7.15 6.73 36.16
C ASP A 43 -7.19 5.38 35.43
N GLY A 44 -6.08 5.05 34.77
CA GLY A 44 -5.95 3.88 33.89
C GLY A 44 -5.72 4.20 32.41
N ALA A 45 -5.86 5.46 31.96
CA ALA A 45 -5.47 5.85 30.60
C ALA A 45 -3.95 5.72 30.38
N LEU A 46 -3.53 4.86 29.43
CA LEU A 46 -2.11 4.60 29.11
C LEU A 46 -1.34 5.84 28.62
N VAL A 47 -2.04 6.83 28.09
CA VAL A 47 -1.50 8.14 27.70
C VAL A 47 -2.49 9.21 28.15
N ARG A 48 -2.03 10.24 28.87
CA ARG A 48 -2.84 11.40 29.22
C ARG A 48 -2.78 12.42 28.06
N PRO A 49 -3.91 12.95 27.56
CA PRO A 49 -3.89 14.00 26.53
C PRO A 49 -3.19 15.25 27.06
N THR A 50 -2.43 15.94 26.20
CA THR A 50 -1.75 17.20 26.50
C THR A 50 -2.57 18.41 26.07
N VAL A 51 -2.25 19.60 26.58
CA VAL A 51 -2.88 20.86 26.16
C VAL A 51 -2.80 21.03 24.64
N ALA A 52 -1.65 20.71 24.03
CA ALA A 52 -1.47 20.72 22.58
C ALA A 52 -2.44 19.78 21.84
N THR A 53 -2.62 18.54 22.31
CA THR A 53 -3.59 17.61 21.69
C THR A 53 -5.04 18.08 21.85
N ALA A 54 -5.37 18.72 22.98
CA ALA A 54 -6.70 19.26 23.22
C ALA A 54 -6.99 20.50 22.36
N ALA A 55 -6.01 21.38 22.15
CA ALA A 55 -6.12 22.50 21.23
C ALA A 55 -6.37 22.02 19.79
N GLN A 56 -5.60 21.03 19.32
CA GLN A 56 -5.76 20.42 18.00
C GLN A 56 -7.15 19.77 17.83
N ALA A 57 -7.64 19.05 18.85
CA ALA A 57 -8.97 18.47 18.84
C ALA A 57 -10.09 19.53 18.84
N LEU A 58 -9.99 20.59 19.66
CA LEU A 58 -10.97 21.68 19.69
C LEU A 58 -11.04 22.43 18.34
N LEU A 59 -9.89 22.76 17.76
CA LEU A 59 -9.82 23.41 16.44
C LEU A 59 -10.42 22.53 15.33
N HIS A 60 -10.15 21.21 15.35
CA HIS A 60 -10.74 20.28 14.39
C HIS A 60 -12.26 20.12 14.55
N THR A 61 -12.75 20.04 15.79
CA THR A 61 -14.18 19.90 16.10
C THR A 61 -14.98 21.15 15.72
N HIS A 62 -14.43 22.34 15.98
CA HIS A 62 -15.08 23.62 15.69
C HIS A 62 -14.69 24.23 14.34
N ARG A 63 -13.95 23.51 13.48
CA ARG A 63 -13.38 24.00 12.22
C ARG A 63 -14.33 24.80 11.33
N ARG A 64 -15.61 24.41 11.27
CA ARG A 64 -16.63 25.00 10.41
C ARG A 64 -17.10 26.40 10.85
N ARG A 65 -16.69 26.88 12.04
CA ARG A 65 -17.11 28.18 12.57
C ARG A 65 -16.46 29.37 11.85
N ALA A 66 -15.19 29.24 11.49
CA ALA A 66 -14.47 30.18 10.63
C ALA A 66 -13.31 29.42 9.97
N ILE A 67 -13.60 28.70 8.89
CA ILE A 67 -12.64 27.75 8.31
C ILE A 67 -11.55 28.44 7.48
N ASP A 68 -11.90 29.52 6.79
CA ASP A 68 -10.96 30.33 6.01
C ASP A 68 -9.94 31.03 6.92
N ASP A 69 -10.37 31.56 8.07
CA ASP A 69 -9.49 32.12 9.12
C ASP A 69 -8.67 31.04 9.83
N LEU A 70 -9.24 29.85 10.06
CA LEU A 70 -8.51 28.72 10.64
C LEU A 70 -7.35 28.31 9.73
N ALA A 71 -7.57 28.21 8.42
CA ALA A 71 -6.51 27.88 7.47
C ALA A 71 -5.38 28.93 7.53
N GLU A 72 -5.71 30.22 7.61
CA GLU A 72 -4.72 31.30 7.79
C GLU A 72 -3.93 31.16 9.10
N ALA A 73 -4.63 30.95 10.22
CA ALA A 73 -4.01 30.81 11.53
C ALA A 73 -3.05 29.62 11.61
N LEU A 74 -3.39 28.50 10.94
CA LEU A 74 -2.58 27.29 10.92
C LEU A 74 -1.32 27.45 10.06
N VAL A 75 -1.44 27.98 8.84
CA VAL A 75 -0.26 28.25 8.00
C VAL A 75 0.66 29.30 8.65
N GLN A 76 0.08 30.32 9.28
CA GLN A 76 0.85 31.33 10.01
C GLN A 76 1.54 30.79 11.28
N ALA A 77 1.04 29.69 11.85
CA ALA A 77 1.63 29.05 13.04
C ALA A 77 2.86 28.18 12.71
N GLY A 78 2.97 27.64 11.48
CA GLY A 78 4.16 26.93 11.00
C GLY A 78 4.63 25.77 11.88
N HIS A 79 3.69 25.01 12.45
CA HIS A 79 3.95 23.99 13.47
C HIS A 79 3.50 22.60 12.99
N PRO A 80 4.19 21.48 13.31
CA PRO A 80 3.81 20.14 12.85
C PRO A 80 2.35 19.74 13.14
N ARG A 81 1.81 20.12 14.31
CA ARG A 81 0.38 19.94 14.65
C ARG A 81 -0.59 20.78 13.80
N ALA A 82 -0.13 21.93 13.30
CA ALA A 82 -0.87 22.72 12.33
C ALA A 82 -0.86 22.02 10.95
N ASP A 83 0.26 21.41 10.55
CA ASP A 83 0.37 20.62 9.32
C ASP A 83 -0.49 19.35 9.35
N GLU A 84 -0.60 18.71 10.52
CA GLU A 84 -1.55 17.61 10.79
C GLU A 84 -3.01 18.07 10.72
N LEU A 85 -3.33 19.29 11.16
CA LEU A 85 -4.70 19.79 11.09
C LEU A 85 -5.06 20.25 9.66
N LEU A 86 -4.15 20.95 8.96
CA LEU A 86 -4.31 21.29 7.55
C LEU A 86 -4.38 20.03 6.66
N ALA A 87 -3.72 18.93 7.05
CA ALA A 87 -3.94 17.62 6.46
C ALA A 87 -5.41 17.19 6.54
N ALA A 88 -5.95 17.13 7.76
CA ALA A 88 -7.31 16.68 8.01
C ALA A 88 -8.34 17.59 7.32
N LEU A 89 -8.09 18.91 7.26
CA LEU A 89 -8.97 19.85 6.56
C LEU A 89 -8.94 19.69 5.03
N ALA A 90 -7.81 19.25 4.45
CA ALA A 90 -7.72 18.95 3.02
C ALA A 90 -8.59 17.76 2.60
N GLU A 91 -8.83 16.82 3.52
CA GLU A 91 -9.72 15.66 3.31
C GLU A 91 -11.18 15.97 3.68
N ASP A 92 -11.41 16.60 4.86
CA ASP A 92 -12.74 16.84 5.43
C ASP A 92 -13.49 18.02 4.79
N GLU A 93 -12.78 19.06 4.35
CA GLU A 93 -13.37 20.35 3.93
C GLU A 93 -12.67 20.93 2.68
N PRO A 94 -12.55 20.14 1.57
CA PRO A 94 -11.67 20.45 0.45
C PRO A 94 -11.96 21.80 -0.22
N SER A 95 -13.23 22.21 -0.32
CA SER A 95 -13.61 23.49 -0.95
C SER A 95 -13.13 24.72 -0.17
N ALA A 96 -12.97 24.61 1.15
CA ALA A 96 -12.37 25.69 1.94
C ALA A 96 -10.86 25.76 1.72
N LEU A 97 -10.19 24.61 1.65
CA LEU A 97 -8.76 24.54 1.35
C LEU A 97 -8.44 25.01 -0.07
N CYS A 98 -9.30 24.76 -1.06
CA CYS A 98 -9.12 25.29 -2.41
C CYS A 98 -9.14 26.84 -2.43
N ARG A 99 -10.03 27.49 -1.66
CA ARG A 99 -10.03 28.95 -1.51
C ARG A 99 -8.81 29.47 -0.75
N ALA A 100 -8.36 28.76 0.28
CA ALA A 100 -7.17 29.15 1.03
C ALA A 100 -5.90 29.03 0.17
N VAL A 101 -5.75 27.93 -0.58
CA VAL A 101 -4.67 27.70 -1.54
C VAL A 101 -4.65 28.75 -2.65
N ASP A 102 -5.81 29.14 -3.18
CA ASP A 102 -5.90 30.21 -4.18
C ASP A 102 -5.49 31.58 -3.64
N ARG A 103 -5.91 31.93 -2.42
CA ARG A 103 -5.45 33.14 -1.73
C ARG A 103 -3.92 33.11 -1.50
N TRP A 104 -3.38 31.98 -1.04
CA TRP A 104 -1.94 31.82 -0.81
C TRP A 104 -1.11 31.83 -2.11
N ALA A 105 -1.64 31.33 -3.22
CA ALA A 105 -0.96 31.35 -4.53
C ALA A 105 -0.90 32.75 -5.16
N HIS A 106 -1.74 33.68 -4.70
CA HIS A 106 -1.78 35.08 -5.13
C HIS A 106 -1.21 36.06 -4.10
N ASP A 107 -0.65 35.57 -2.99
CA ASP A 107 0.07 36.38 -2.00
C ASP A 107 1.39 36.95 -2.60
N GLU A 108 2.06 37.82 -1.85
CA GLU A 108 3.39 38.35 -2.18
C GLU A 108 4.52 37.50 -1.55
N ARG A 109 4.20 36.73 -0.49
CA ARG A 109 5.16 36.01 0.34
C ARG A 109 5.44 34.60 -0.19
N VAL A 110 6.71 34.27 -0.37
CA VAL A 110 7.16 32.97 -0.90
C VAL A 110 6.72 31.81 0.00
N GLU A 111 6.65 32.00 1.32
CA GLU A 111 6.16 30.99 2.26
C GLU A 111 4.71 30.60 2.00
N ARG A 112 3.89 31.54 1.49
CA ARG A 112 2.51 31.30 1.09
C ARG A 112 2.43 30.54 -0.22
N HIS A 113 3.30 30.81 -1.18
CA HIS A 113 3.41 30.00 -2.40
C HIS A 113 3.80 28.53 -2.09
N VAL A 114 4.71 28.32 -1.13
CA VAL A 114 5.07 26.98 -0.63
C VAL A 114 3.87 26.28 0.02
N ALA A 115 3.10 26.98 0.86
CA ALA A 115 1.87 26.44 1.46
C ALA A 115 0.81 26.10 0.39
N ALA A 116 0.58 26.99 -0.58
CA ALA A 116 -0.33 26.78 -1.70
C ALA A 116 0.04 25.52 -2.50
N ALA A 117 1.31 25.36 -2.84
CA ALA A 117 1.85 24.19 -3.51
C ALA A 117 1.62 22.91 -2.69
N ALA A 118 2.01 22.92 -1.41
CA ALA A 118 1.92 21.76 -0.53
C ALA A 118 0.47 21.30 -0.30
N TYR A 119 -0.42 22.20 0.15
CA TYR A 119 -1.80 21.81 0.47
C TYR A 119 -2.66 21.65 -0.79
N GLY A 120 -2.39 22.37 -1.88
CA GLY A 120 -3.07 22.15 -3.16
C GLY A 120 -2.96 20.71 -3.64
N LEU A 121 -1.76 20.10 -3.57
CA LEU A 121 -1.57 18.67 -3.90
C LEU A 121 -2.30 17.72 -2.96
N ARG A 122 -2.41 18.08 -1.67
CA ARG A 122 -3.09 17.26 -0.67
C ARG A 122 -4.60 17.32 -0.80
N THR A 123 -5.15 18.47 -1.18
CA THR A 123 -6.60 18.67 -1.40
C THR A 123 -7.06 18.10 -2.74
N ALA A 124 -6.22 18.11 -3.79
CA ALA A 124 -6.61 17.71 -5.14
C ALA A 124 -7.30 16.32 -5.28
N PRO A 125 -6.94 15.25 -4.53
CA PRO A 125 -7.66 13.96 -4.58
C PRO A 125 -9.08 14.00 -3.99
N HIS A 126 -9.40 14.98 -3.15
CA HIS A 126 -10.67 15.10 -2.42
C HIS A 126 -11.64 16.09 -3.10
N VAL A 127 -11.18 16.79 -4.13
CA VAL A 127 -12.00 17.73 -4.90
C VAL A 127 -13.00 16.99 -5.81
N THR A 128 -14.28 17.34 -5.66
CA THR A 128 -15.37 16.79 -6.49
C THR A 128 -16.03 17.84 -7.38
N THR A 129 -16.10 19.11 -6.95
CA THR A 129 -16.77 20.18 -7.70
C THR A 129 -15.90 20.74 -8.85
N ASP A 130 -16.54 21.39 -9.82
CA ASP A 130 -15.81 22.08 -10.90
C ASP A 130 -15.19 23.40 -10.43
N ALA A 131 -15.85 24.12 -9.52
CA ALA A 131 -15.35 25.39 -8.95
C ALA A 131 -14.06 25.18 -8.14
N ASP A 132 -13.98 24.12 -7.35
CA ASP A 132 -12.77 23.77 -6.58
C ASP A 132 -11.62 23.36 -7.50
N ARG A 133 -11.91 22.65 -8.61
CA ARG A 133 -10.91 22.35 -9.66
C ARG A 133 -10.42 23.61 -10.35
N GLU A 134 -11.31 24.56 -10.61
CA GLU A 134 -10.98 25.85 -11.19
C GLU A 134 -10.08 26.69 -10.28
N LEU A 135 -10.33 26.73 -8.97
CA LEU A 135 -9.45 27.37 -7.98
C LEU A 135 -8.05 26.73 -7.95
N LEU A 136 -7.95 25.40 -7.87
CA LEU A 136 -6.64 24.72 -7.91
C LEU A 136 -5.90 24.94 -9.24
N ARG A 137 -6.63 25.02 -10.36
CA ARG A 137 -6.08 25.34 -11.67
C ARG A 137 -5.52 26.76 -11.71
N PHE A 138 -6.25 27.77 -11.22
CA PHE A 138 -5.75 29.15 -11.16
C PHE A 138 -4.55 29.28 -10.21
N SER A 139 -4.63 28.65 -9.03
CA SER A 139 -3.51 28.55 -8.09
C SER A 139 -2.24 28.01 -8.76
N ALA A 140 -2.35 26.89 -9.48
CA ALA A 140 -1.22 26.27 -10.17
C ALA A 140 -0.68 27.13 -11.32
N LEU A 141 -1.54 27.84 -12.06
CA LEU A 141 -1.11 28.78 -13.11
C LEU A 141 -0.39 29.99 -12.51
N ALA A 142 -0.84 30.53 -11.38
CA ALA A 142 -0.17 31.62 -10.66
C ALA A 142 1.23 31.19 -10.16
N LEU A 143 1.38 29.96 -9.68
CA LEU A 143 2.68 29.40 -9.31
C LEU A 143 3.59 29.20 -10.54
N LEU A 144 3.08 28.71 -11.67
CA LEU A 144 3.87 28.56 -12.92
C LEU A 144 4.25 29.89 -13.58
N ALA A 145 3.54 30.97 -13.30
CA ALA A 145 3.84 32.30 -13.82
C ALA A 145 5.07 32.96 -13.16
N ARG A 146 5.60 32.40 -12.06
CA ARG A 146 6.71 32.94 -11.27
C ARG A 146 8.04 32.24 -11.61
N PRO A 147 8.83 32.70 -12.60
CA PRO A 147 10.02 31.98 -13.06
C PRO A 147 11.13 31.82 -12.01
N ALA A 148 11.17 32.71 -11.01
CA ALA A 148 12.10 32.63 -9.87
C ALA A 148 11.80 31.45 -8.93
N GLU A 149 10.56 30.94 -8.91
CA GLU A 149 10.09 29.89 -8.00
C GLU A 149 10.08 28.52 -8.67
N GLY A 150 11.11 28.26 -9.47
CA GLY A 150 11.21 27.06 -10.33
C GLY A 150 11.08 25.72 -9.60
N ALA A 151 11.33 25.68 -8.30
CA ALA A 151 11.12 24.51 -7.44
C ALA A 151 9.64 24.14 -7.26
N LEU A 152 8.71 25.11 -7.30
CA LEU A 152 7.27 24.87 -7.18
C LEU A 152 6.62 24.39 -8.49
N HIS A 153 7.34 24.51 -9.62
CA HIS A 153 6.79 24.17 -10.93
C HIS A 153 6.44 22.69 -11.11
N GLY A 154 7.15 21.77 -10.45
CA GLY A 154 6.82 20.34 -10.48
C GLY A 154 5.45 20.08 -9.85
N THR A 155 5.24 20.64 -8.66
CA THR A 155 3.97 20.63 -7.92
C THR A 155 2.82 21.27 -8.72
N ALA A 156 3.05 22.45 -9.31
CA ALA A 156 2.02 23.13 -10.09
C ALA A 156 1.63 22.34 -11.36
N LEU A 157 2.60 21.70 -12.04
CA LEU A 157 2.32 20.79 -13.15
C LEU A 157 1.57 19.54 -12.71
N ALA A 158 1.84 19.02 -11.52
CA ALA A 158 1.13 17.86 -10.98
C ALA A 158 -0.37 18.15 -10.75
N LEU A 159 -0.74 19.38 -10.39
CA LEU A 159 -2.14 19.83 -10.34
C LEU A 159 -2.76 19.91 -11.73
N LEU A 160 -2.09 20.57 -12.68
CA LEU A 160 -2.59 20.81 -14.04
C LEU A 160 -2.68 19.55 -14.91
N VAL A 161 -1.88 18.51 -14.64
CA VAL A 161 -2.01 17.22 -15.33
C VAL A 161 -3.13 16.35 -14.75
N ARG A 162 -3.45 16.52 -13.46
CA ARG A 162 -4.61 15.88 -12.84
C ARG A 162 -5.92 16.41 -13.44
N ASP A 163 -6.07 17.73 -13.55
CA ASP A 163 -7.24 18.37 -14.20
C ASP A 163 -7.37 17.95 -15.68
N PRO A 164 -8.47 17.26 -16.08
CA PRO A 164 -8.71 16.92 -17.48
C PRO A 164 -8.74 18.12 -18.43
N GLY A 165 -9.18 19.30 -17.96
CA GLY A 165 -9.32 20.51 -18.77
C GLY A 165 -8.00 21.15 -19.19
N THR A 166 -6.95 21.02 -18.37
CA THR A 166 -5.61 21.58 -18.65
C THR A 166 -4.55 20.54 -18.98
N ARG A 167 -4.79 19.25 -18.70
CA ARG A 167 -3.87 18.13 -18.93
C ARG A 167 -3.15 18.18 -20.27
N ALA A 168 -3.87 18.25 -21.38
CA ALA A 168 -3.29 18.17 -22.73
C ALA A 168 -2.23 19.26 -22.99
N ARG A 169 -2.44 20.47 -22.43
CA ARG A 169 -1.53 21.62 -22.58
C ARG A 169 -0.25 21.47 -21.75
N HIS A 170 -0.37 20.93 -20.53
CA HIS A 170 0.74 20.90 -19.57
C HIS A 170 1.48 19.55 -19.49
N LEU A 171 0.90 18.47 -20.04
CA LEU A 171 1.49 17.13 -20.04
C LEU A 171 2.91 17.07 -20.65
N PRO A 172 3.25 17.75 -21.77
CA PRO A 172 4.61 17.69 -22.32
C PRO A 172 5.67 18.21 -21.34
N GLN A 173 5.35 19.29 -20.62
CA GLN A 173 6.26 19.89 -19.62
C GLN A 173 6.39 19.01 -18.37
N ALA A 174 5.28 18.40 -17.93
CA ALA A 174 5.27 17.46 -16.81
C ALA A 174 6.04 16.17 -17.13
N VAL A 175 5.86 15.60 -18.32
CA VAL A 175 6.63 14.44 -18.82
C VAL A 175 8.12 14.76 -18.88
N GLY A 176 8.50 15.94 -19.35
CA GLY A 176 9.91 16.38 -19.37
C GLY A 176 10.54 16.44 -17.96
N ARG A 177 9.84 17.05 -16.99
CA ARG A 177 10.33 17.11 -15.60
C ARG A 177 10.32 15.74 -14.89
N PHE A 178 9.30 14.93 -15.14
CA PHE A 178 9.23 13.54 -14.66
C PHE A 178 10.42 12.71 -15.17
N ALA A 179 10.75 12.81 -16.46
CA ALA A 179 11.90 12.14 -17.05
C ALA A 179 13.24 12.65 -16.48
N ALA A 180 13.32 13.93 -16.12
CA ALA A 180 14.46 14.52 -15.39
C ALA A 180 14.53 14.13 -13.90
N GLY A 181 13.54 13.38 -13.38
CA GLY A 181 13.53 12.88 -12.01
C GLY A 181 13.03 13.85 -10.95
N ASP A 182 12.19 14.83 -11.31
CA ASP A 182 11.54 15.78 -10.39
C ASP A 182 10.73 15.03 -9.30
N PRO A 183 11.06 15.19 -8.01
CA PRO A 183 10.39 14.47 -6.92
C PRO A 183 8.92 14.91 -6.70
N HIS A 184 8.52 16.08 -7.19
CA HIS A 184 7.14 16.57 -7.11
C HIS A 184 6.24 15.98 -8.21
N LEU A 185 6.82 15.24 -9.16
CA LEU A 185 6.12 14.50 -10.19
C LEU A 185 6.39 12.99 -10.02
N PRO A 186 5.75 12.31 -9.05
CA PRO A 186 5.80 10.86 -8.94
C PRO A 186 4.88 10.20 -9.99
N PRO A 187 5.06 8.91 -10.32
CA PRO A 187 4.36 8.27 -11.45
C PRO A 187 2.83 8.27 -11.33
N GLU A 188 2.31 8.26 -10.09
CA GLU A 188 0.88 8.31 -9.76
C GLU A 188 0.19 9.59 -10.26
N VAL A 189 0.94 10.68 -10.46
CA VAL A 189 0.42 11.92 -11.06
C VAL A 189 0.18 11.78 -12.56
N LEU A 190 1.02 11.01 -13.27
CA LEU A 190 0.91 10.80 -14.71
C LEU A 190 0.00 9.63 -15.08
N ALA A 191 -0.21 8.67 -14.17
CA ALA A 191 -1.03 7.48 -14.44
C ALA A 191 -2.45 7.78 -14.95
N PRO A 192 -3.21 8.76 -14.43
CA PRO A 192 -4.52 9.13 -15.00
C PRO A 192 -4.46 9.57 -16.47
N ALA A 193 -3.34 10.15 -16.90
CA ALA A 193 -3.14 10.60 -18.27
C ALA A 193 -2.96 9.44 -19.27
N LEU A 194 -2.61 8.22 -18.83
CA LEU A 194 -2.53 7.03 -19.71
C LEU A 194 -3.83 6.75 -20.48
N THR A 195 -4.98 7.14 -19.93
CA THR A 195 -6.30 6.95 -20.56
C THR A 195 -6.55 7.88 -21.76
N THR A 196 -5.80 8.97 -21.87
CA THR A 196 -6.02 10.04 -22.86
C THR A 196 -4.79 10.33 -23.72
N HIS A 197 -3.59 10.08 -23.18
CA HIS A 197 -2.30 10.34 -23.82
C HIS A 197 -1.31 9.19 -23.51
N PRO A 198 -1.60 7.93 -23.88
CA PRO A 198 -0.79 6.79 -23.46
C PRO A 198 0.65 6.83 -23.99
N GLU A 199 0.86 7.22 -25.24
CA GLU A 199 2.17 7.21 -25.89
C GLU A 199 3.24 8.06 -25.15
N PRO A 200 3.02 9.38 -24.88
CA PRO A 200 4.02 10.18 -24.17
C PRO A 200 4.25 9.72 -22.73
N VAL A 201 3.22 9.24 -22.03
CA VAL A 201 3.36 8.77 -20.64
C VAL A 201 4.11 7.43 -20.57
N LEU A 202 3.81 6.48 -21.46
CA LEU A 202 4.55 5.22 -21.55
C LEU A 202 6.01 5.42 -21.98
N ALA A 203 6.29 6.40 -22.85
CA ALA A 203 7.67 6.79 -23.19
C ALA A 203 8.41 7.37 -21.97
N ALA A 204 7.75 8.21 -21.18
CA ALA A 204 8.31 8.76 -19.94
C ALA A 204 8.62 7.66 -18.91
N PHE A 205 7.68 6.72 -18.71
CA PHE A 205 7.86 5.57 -17.83
C PHE A 205 8.99 4.66 -18.31
N ARG A 206 9.10 4.38 -19.62
CA ARG A 206 10.23 3.63 -20.21
C ARG A 206 11.57 4.27 -19.88
N ALA A 207 11.72 5.58 -20.07
CA ALA A 207 12.97 6.28 -19.76
C ALA A 207 13.39 6.09 -18.29
N ARG A 208 12.43 6.20 -17.36
CA ARG A 208 12.66 6.01 -15.91
C ARG A 208 12.93 4.54 -15.52
N LEU A 209 12.39 3.57 -16.26
CA LEU A 209 12.66 2.14 -16.06
C LEU A 209 14.08 1.72 -16.51
N TYR A 210 14.78 2.55 -17.29
CA TYR A 210 16.16 2.31 -17.71
C TYR A 210 17.20 2.97 -16.80
N GLU A 211 16.81 3.91 -15.93
CA GLU A 211 17.70 4.46 -14.91
C GLU A 211 18.11 3.42 -13.85
N PRO A 212 19.32 3.53 -13.28
CA PRO A 212 19.75 2.69 -12.16
C PRO A 212 19.13 3.13 -10.82
N GLY A 213 19.11 2.20 -9.85
CA GLY A 213 18.61 2.41 -8.49
C GLY A 213 17.15 2.01 -8.30
N ASP A 214 16.54 2.38 -7.16
CA ASP A 214 15.21 1.89 -6.73
C ASP A 214 14.03 2.56 -7.47
N ARG A 215 14.30 3.52 -8.36
CA ARG A 215 13.30 4.30 -9.10
C ARG A 215 12.31 3.46 -9.95
N PRO A 216 12.71 2.36 -10.61
CA PRO A 216 11.79 1.49 -11.34
C PRO A 216 10.68 0.89 -10.46
N ALA A 217 10.94 0.69 -9.16
CA ALA A 217 9.98 0.10 -8.23
C ALA A 217 8.72 0.96 -8.05
N ALA A 218 8.85 2.29 -8.11
CA ALA A 218 7.70 3.20 -8.05
C ALA A 218 6.89 3.13 -9.36
N VAL A 219 7.56 3.20 -10.51
CA VAL A 219 6.91 3.15 -11.83
C VAL A 219 6.15 1.83 -12.02
N LEU A 220 6.78 0.69 -11.71
CA LEU A 220 6.13 -0.63 -11.83
C LEU A 220 4.97 -0.80 -10.85
N ARG A 221 5.05 -0.22 -9.65
CA ARG A 221 3.97 -0.22 -8.66
C ARG A 221 2.73 0.49 -9.20
N THR A 222 2.89 1.71 -9.71
CA THR A 222 1.80 2.49 -10.31
C THR A 222 1.25 1.80 -11.58
N LEU A 223 2.13 1.22 -12.40
CA LEU A 223 1.74 0.48 -13.59
C LEU A 223 0.91 -0.78 -13.27
N ALA A 224 1.07 -1.39 -12.09
CA ALA A 224 0.25 -2.53 -11.68
C ALA A 224 -1.23 -2.16 -11.49
N GLU A 225 -1.53 -0.89 -11.17
CA GLU A 225 -2.89 -0.40 -10.94
C GLU A 225 -3.65 -0.13 -12.26
N VAL A 226 -2.97 -0.22 -13.42
CA VAL A 226 -3.55 0.02 -14.76
C VAL A 226 -4.31 -1.21 -15.26
N ALA A 227 -5.57 -1.34 -14.83
CA ALA A 227 -6.43 -2.50 -15.17
C ALA A 227 -7.05 -2.49 -16.58
N ALA A 228 -7.07 -1.35 -17.29
CA ALA A 228 -7.72 -1.23 -18.60
C ALA A 228 -7.07 -2.16 -19.66
N PRO A 229 -7.79 -3.13 -20.27
CA PRO A 229 -7.16 -4.26 -20.98
C PRO A 229 -6.19 -3.90 -22.11
N ALA A 230 -6.47 -2.84 -22.87
CA ALA A 230 -5.59 -2.38 -23.95
C ALA A 230 -4.29 -1.76 -23.42
N LEU A 231 -4.36 -1.01 -22.31
CA LEU A 231 -3.20 -0.44 -21.64
C LEU A 231 -2.41 -1.52 -20.89
N ALA A 232 -3.10 -2.43 -20.19
CA ALA A 232 -2.48 -3.53 -19.45
C ALA A 232 -1.56 -4.40 -20.33
N ARG A 233 -1.92 -4.64 -21.61
CA ARG A 233 -1.05 -5.31 -22.58
C ARG A 233 0.22 -4.51 -22.88
N ARG A 234 0.09 -3.23 -23.22
CA ARG A 234 1.23 -2.32 -23.46
C ARG A 234 2.13 -2.19 -22.22
N VAL A 235 1.54 -2.26 -21.03
CA VAL A 235 2.27 -2.28 -19.75
C VAL A 235 3.02 -3.61 -19.56
N ALA A 236 2.41 -4.75 -19.88
CA ALA A 236 3.09 -6.03 -19.86
C ALA A 236 4.28 -6.07 -20.86
N ASP A 237 4.12 -5.48 -22.04
CA ASP A 237 5.20 -5.31 -23.00
C ASP A 237 6.36 -4.47 -22.42
N LEU A 238 6.04 -3.37 -21.73
CA LEU A 238 7.02 -2.51 -21.05
C LEU A 238 7.71 -3.21 -19.86
N VAL A 239 7.01 -4.07 -19.10
CA VAL A 239 7.60 -4.88 -18.02
C VAL A 239 8.60 -5.89 -18.58
N ARG A 240 8.24 -6.55 -19.69
CA ARG A 240 9.12 -7.46 -20.42
C ARG A 240 10.36 -6.75 -20.96
N GLU A 241 10.16 -5.59 -21.59
CA GLU A 241 11.21 -4.70 -22.08
C GLU A 241 12.15 -4.25 -20.95
N HIS A 242 11.61 -3.89 -19.78
CA HIS A 242 12.41 -3.55 -18.60
C HIS A 242 13.28 -4.71 -18.12
N VAL A 243 12.73 -5.92 -17.96
CA VAL A 243 13.50 -7.11 -17.53
C VAL A 243 14.55 -7.53 -18.56
N GLU A 244 14.30 -7.30 -19.84
CA GLU A 244 15.27 -7.54 -20.92
C GLU A 244 16.52 -6.64 -20.81
N HIS A 245 16.32 -5.35 -20.50
CA HIS A 245 17.42 -4.37 -20.37
C HIS A 245 18.03 -4.32 -18.96
N ARG A 246 17.26 -4.71 -17.93
CA ARG A 246 17.62 -4.66 -16.50
C ARG A 246 17.27 -5.99 -15.81
N PRO A 247 18.02 -7.07 -16.07
CA PRO A 247 17.87 -8.36 -15.39
C PRO A 247 17.77 -8.26 -13.86
N GLU A 248 18.67 -7.51 -13.22
CA GLU A 248 18.65 -7.20 -11.78
C GLU A 248 17.34 -6.53 -11.28
N GLY A 249 16.53 -5.93 -12.15
CA GLY A 249 15.21 -5.39 -11.83
C GLY A 249 14.11 -6.43 -11.62
N ALA A 250 14.41 -7.73 -11.76
CA ALA A 250 13.44 -8.83 -11.73
C ALA A 250 12.56 -8.88 -10.47
N GLU A 251 13.05 -8.44 -9.30
CA GLU A 251 12.26 -8.38 -8.07
C GLU A 251 11.08 -7.39 -8.17
N ASN A 252 11.28 -6.26 -8.86
CA ASN A 252 10.21 -5.29 -9.13
C ASN A 252 9.19 -5.83 -10.14
N ALA A 253 9.64 -6.60 -11.14
CA ALA A 253 8.76 -7.27 -12.08
C ALA A 253 7.95 -8.40 -11.41
N ALA A 254 8.55 -9.14 -10.47
CA ALA A 254 7.85 -10.11 -9.64
C ALA A 254 6.79 -9.45 -8.75
N ALA A 255 7.11 -8.32 -8.11
CA ALA A 255 6.14 -7.54 -7.33
C ALA A 255 4.99 -6.95 -8.19
N PHE A 256 5.26 -6.58 -9.45
CA PHE A 256 4.21 -6.22 -10.42
C PHE A 256 3.30 -7.42 -10.71
N VAL A 257 3.87 -8.59 -11.03
CA VAL A 257 3.11 -9.82 -11.30
C VAL A 257 2.26 -10.20 -10.09
N ASP A 258 2.83 -10.16 -8.89
CA ASP A 258 2.13 -10.49 -7.63
C ASP A 258 0.85 -9.67 -7.44
N ARG A 259 0.95 -8.34 -7.59
CA ARG A 259 -0.21 -7.43 -7.53
C ARG A 259 -1.25 -7.74 -8.61
N ARG A 260 -0.81 -7.94 -9.85
CA ARG A 260 -1.70 -8.21 -10.99
C ARG A 260 -2.37 -9.59 -10.93
N LEU A 261 -1.85 -10.53 -10.15
CA LEU A 261 -2.49 -11.82 -9.92
C LEU A 261 -3.74 -11.71 -9.03
N GLU A 262 -3.79 -10.70 -8.13
CA GLU A 262 -4.93 -10.45 -7.24
C GLU A 262 -6.16 -9.85 -7.95
N ASP A 263 -5.99 -9.30 -9.16
CA ASP A 263 -7.10 -8.98 -10.08
C ASP A 263 -7.83 -10.25 -10.60
N GLY A 264 -7.29 -11.43 -10.32
CA GLY A 264 -7.92 -12.72 -10.59
C GLY A 264 -8.13 -13.00 -12.09
N PRO A 265 -9.27 -13.63 -12.48
CA PRO A 265 -9.51 -14.06 -13.85
C PRO A 265 -9.43 -12.96 -14.91
N ALA A 266 -9.72 -11.70 -14.57
CA ALA A 266 -9.68 -10.57 -15.50
C ALA A 266 -8.26 -10.31 -16.03
N ALA A 267 -7.24 -10.41 -15.17
CA ALA A 267 -5.85 -10.17 -15.53
C ALA A 267 -5.19 -11.35 -16.27
N ARG A 268 -5.78 -12.56 -16.21
CA ARG A 268 -5.24 -13.79 -16.82
C ARG A 268 -4.79 -13.61 -18.26
N SER A 269 -5.59 -12.94 -19.09
CA SER A 269 -5.31 -12.72 -20.52
C SER A 269 -4.08 -11.87 -20.82
N VAL A 270 -3.56 -11.16 -19.82
CA VAL A 270 -2.37 -10.30 -19.90
C VAL A 270 -1.19 -10.92 -19.14
N ILE A 271 -1.45 -11.42 -17.92
CA ILE A 271 -0.40 -11.91 -17.02
C ILE A 271 0.07 -13.31 -17.39
N PHE A 272 -0.80 -14.20 -17.86
CA PHE A 272 -0.36 -15.55 -18.23
C PHE A 272 0.66 -15.51 -19.40
N PRO A 273 0.42 -14.82 -20.54
CA PRO A 273 1.42 -14.72 -21.59
C PRO A 273 2.71 -14.05 -21.14
N LEU A 274 2.63 -12.99 -20.33
CA LEU A 274 3.79 -12.28 -19.78
C LEU A 274 4.68 -13.22 -18.95
N VAL A 275 4.10 -13.90 -17.95
CA VAL A 275 4.86 -14.77 -17.05
C VAL A 275 5.40 -16.00 -17.80
N VAL A 276 4.64 -16.56 -18.73
CA VAL A 276 5.13 -17.67 -19.59
C VAL A 276 6.32 -17.24 -20.44
N ASP A 277 6.31 -16.04 -21.04
CA ASP A 277 7.47 -15.50 -21.74
C ASP A 277 8.67 -15.33 -20.80
N LEU A 278 8.47 -14.67 -19.65
CA LEU A 278 9.52 -14.45 -18.65
C LEU A 278 10.16 -15.76 -18.18
N LEU A 279 9.35 -16.80 -17.92
CA LEU A 279 9.85 -18.13 -17.54
C LEU A 279 10.59 -18.82 -18.69
N ARG A 280 10.12 -18.70 -19.94
CA ARG A 280 10.74 -19.41 -21.07
C ARG A 280 12.03 -18.75 -21.54
N THR A 281 12.01 -17.44 -21.77
CA THR A 281 13.06 -16.70 -22.49
C THR A 281 14.12 -16.07 -21.58
N ARG A 282 13.86 -15.90 -20.28
CA ARG A 282 14.74 -15.12 -19.38
C ARG A 282 15.66 -16.00 -18.52
N PRO A 283 16.84 -15.48 -18.15
CA PRO A 283 17.82 -16.17 -17.29
C PRO A 283 17.29 -16.54 -15.90
N ALA A 284 18.00 -17.45 -15.24
CA ALA A 284 17.57 -18.08 -13.99
C ALA A 284 17.21 -17.09 -12.86
N HIS A 285 17.90 -15.94 -12.73
CA HIS A 285 17.60 -14.97 -11.67
C HIS A 285 16.18 -14.36 -11.80
N VAL A 286 15.63 -14.23 -13.02
CA VAL A 286 14.24 -13.75 -13.22
C VAL A 286 13.26 -14.80 -12.70
N ARG A 287 13.53 -16.07 -13.02
CA ARG A 287 12.72 -17.21 -12.57
C ARG A 287 12.81 -17.38 -11.05
N ARG A 288 13.99 -17.13 -10.46
CA ARG A 288 14.22 -17.08 -9.01
C ARG A 288 13.40 -15.98 -8.33
N ALA A 289 13.28 -14.79 -8.93
CA ALA A 289 12.45 -13.70 -8.40
C ALA A 289 10.95 -14.00 -8.51
N LEU A 290 10.52 -14.69 -9.58
CA LEU A 290 9.13 -15.12 -9.77
C LEU A 290 8.75 -16.33 -8.88
N ALA A 291 9.69 -17.20 -8.54
CA ALA A 291 9.39 -18.45 -7.81
C ALA A 291 8.61 -18.22 -6.49
N PRO A 292 8.95 -17.25 -5.60
CA PRO A 292 8.14 -16.95 -4.42
C PRO A 292 6.72 -16.50 -4.74
N VAL A 293 6.53 -15.69 -5.78
CA VAL A 293 5.20 -15.18 -6.19
C VAL A 293 4.31 -16.30 -6.70
N LEU A 294 4.83 -17.21 -7.53
CA LEU A 294 4.05 -18.33 -8.06
C LEU A 294 3.82 -19.43 -7.01
N ALA A 295 4.72 -19.54 -6.03
CA ALA A 295 4.61 -20.44 -4.90
C ALA A 295 3.85 -19.87 -3.70
N ASP A 296 3.32 -18.65 -3.78
CA ASP A 296 2.45 -18.08 -2.75
C ASP A 296 1.08 -18.81 -2.73
N PRO A 297 0.48 -19.10 -1.56
CA PRO A 297 -0.85 -19.71 -1.47
C PRO A 297 -1.96 -18.89 -2.13
N GLY A 298 -1.81 -17.56 -2.17
CA GLY A 298 -2.72 -16.60 -2.78
C GLY A 298 -4.09 -16.50 -2.12
N THR A 299 -4.80 -15.43 -2.45
CA THR A 299 -6.24 -15.34 -2.19
C THR A 299 -7.00 -16.35 -3.06
N PRO A 300 -8.30 -16.61 -2.78
CA PRO A 300 -9.11 -17.49 -3.62
C PRO A 300 -9.19 -17.07 -5.11
N VAL A 301 -8.97 -15.79 -5.44
CA VAL A 301 -9.04 -15.30 -6.83
C VAL A 301 -7.73 -15.46 -7.60
N SER A 302 -6.57 -15.34 -6.94
CA SER A 302 -5.26 -15.49 -7.58
C SER A 302 -4.74 -16.92 -7.61
N ARG A 303 -5.13 -17.73 -6.62
CA ARG A 303 -4.66 -19.11 -6.40
C ARG A 303 -4.69 -20.03 -7.63
N PRO A 304 -5.75 -20.09 -8.47
CA PRO A 304 -5.74 -20.98 -9.64
C PRO A 304 -4.64 -20.60 -10.64
N LEU A 305 -4.49 -19.30 -10.93
CA LEU A 305 -3.50 -18.80 -11.88
C LEU A 305 -2.07 -18.92 -11.34
N ARG A 306 -1.85 -18.71 -10.03
CA ARG A 306 -0.57 -19.01 -9.37
C ARG A 306 -0.19 -20.49 -9.53
N GLN A 307 -1.13 -21.40 -9.29
CA GLN A 307 -0.88 -22.84 -9.44
C GLN A 307 -0.52 -23.23 -10.88
N GLU A 308 -1.24 -22.74 -11.88
CA GLU A 308 -0.93 -23.03 -13.30
C GLU A 308 0.45 -22.50 -13.71
N LEU A 309 0.79 -21.26 -13.33
CA LEU A 309 2.09 -20.68 -13.65
C LEU A 309 3.24 -21.34 -12.88
N LEU A 310 2.98 -21.85 -11.67
CA LEU A 310 3.94 -22.65 -10.91
C LEU A 310 4.25 -23.98 -11.63
N GLU A 311 3.26 -24.65 -12.22
CA GLU A 311 3.51 -25.84 -13.03
C GLU A 311 4.37 -25.51 -14.28
N VAL A 312 4.14 -24.37 -14.93
CA VAL A 312 5.01 -23.89 -16.04
C VAL A 312 6.44 -23.62 -15.57
N LEU A 313 6.64 -23.06 -14.37
CA LEU A 313 7.97 -22.89 -13.78
C LEU A 313 8.63 -24.25 -13.54
N MET A 314 7.90 -25.23 -13.00
CA MET A 314 8.44 -26.57 -12.72
C MET A 314 8.79 -27.34 -14.00
N GLU A 315 7.95 -27.27 -15.04
CA GLU A 315 8.23 -27.80 -16.38
C GLU A 315 9.49 -27.15 -16.98
N ARG A 316 9.65 -25.83 -16.80
CA ARG A 316 10.79 -25.06 -17.31
C ARG A 316 12.12 -25.43 -16.67
N GLU A 317 12.13 -25.72 -15.36
CA GLU A 317 13.31 -26.23 -14.65
C GLU A 317 13.55 -27.73 -14.89
N GLU A 318 12.51 -28.49 -15.25
CA GLU A 318 12.63 -29.90 -15.59
C GLU A 318 13.30 -30.16 -16.94
N TYR A 319 12.92 -29.40 -17.98
CA TYR A 319 13.35 -29.60 -19.38
C TYR A 319 14.30 -28.52 -19.92
N GLY A 320 14.77 -27.61 -19.06
CA GLY A 320 15.51 -26.42 -19.47
C GLY A 320 16.95 -26.66 -19.98
N PRO A 321 17.52 -25.72 -20.77
CA PRO A 321 18.95 -25.67 -21.04
C PRO A 321 19.74 -25.61 -19.72
N SER A 322 20.88 -26.32 -19.68
CA SER A 322 21.54 -26.75 -18.43
C SER A 322 22.33 -25.68 -17.65
N GLU A 323 21.79 -24.47 -17.52
CA GLU A 323 22.13 -23.60 -16.38
C GLU A 323 21.47 -24.19 -15.12
N ARG A 324 22.13 -25.19 -14.54
CA ARG A 324 21.65 -25.95 -13.36
C ARG A 324 21.81 -25.14 -12.07
N ASP A 325 21.29 -23.91 -12.06
CA ASP A 325 21.30 -23.07 -10.88
C ASP A 325 20.20 -23.50 -9.92
N ALA A 326 20.61 -24.18 -8.84
CA ALA A 326 19.71 -24.61 -7.78
C ALA A 326 19.04 -23.45 -7.02
N THR A 327 19.42 -22.18 -7.25
CA THR A 327 18.82 -21.03 -6.55
C THR A 327 17.34 -20.83 -6.86
N VAL A 328 16.85 -21.18 -8.06
CA VAL A 328 15.41 -21.11 -8.39
C VAL A 328 14.62 -22.10 -7.52
N LEU A 329 15.13 -23.33 -7.39
CA LEU A 329 14.52 -24.39 -6.59
C LEU A 329 14.69 -24.14 -5.07
N ASP A 330 15.79 -23.51 -4.63
CA ASP A 330 15.97 -23.05 -3.24
C ASP A 330 14.96 -21.95 -2.89
N ALA A 331 14.73 -20.98 -3.79
CA ALA A 331 13.72 -19.94 -3.63
C ALA A 331 12.30 -20.51 -3.59
N LEU A 332 11.98 -21.44 -4.49
CA LEU A 332 10.72 -22.19 -4.49
C LEU A 332 10.50 -22.94 -3.17
N LEU A 333 11.49 -23.70 -2.70
CA LEU A 333 11.39 -24.48 -1.47
C LEU A 333 11.14 -23.60 -0.23
N ARG A 334 11.77 -22.42 -0.15
CA ARG A 334 11.52 -21.44 0.92
C ARG A 334 10.07 -20.95 0.91
N ALA A 335 9.56 -20.56 -0.26
CA ALA A 335 8.20 -20.05 -0.41
C ALA A 335 7.13 -21.13 -0.14
N VAL A 336 7.36 -22.37 -0.59
CA VAL A 336 6.49 -23.52 -0.28
C VAL A 336 6.42 -23.77 1.22
N ALA A 337 7.55 -23.68 1.94
CA ALA A 337 7.60 -23.83 3.38
C ALA A 337 6.94 -22.66 4.13
N ALA A 338 7.15 -21.42 3.69
CA ALA A 338 6.49 -20.24 4.27
C ALA A 338 4.96 -20.34 4.17
N GLY A 339 4.44 -20.70 2.99
CA GLY A 339 3.01 -20.90 2.76
C GLY A 339 2.42 -22.22 3.28
N ALA A 340 3.17 -23.01 4.06
CA ALA A 340 2.75 -24.36 4.47
C ALA A 340 1.57 -24.41 5.48
N ALA A 341 1.26 -23.29 6.13
CA ALA A 341 0.13 -23.16 7.06
C ALA A 341 -1.20 -22.83 6.35
N GLU A 342 -1.13 -22.16 5.19
CA GLU A 342 -2.30 -21.71 4.42
C GLU A 342 -2.66 -22.68 3.27
N ARG A 343 -1.72 -23.58 2.94
CA ARG A 343 -1.83 -24.61 1.92
C ARG A 343 -2.19 -25.96 2.54
N THR A 344 -2.92 -26.79 1.79
CA THR A 344 -3.18 -28.19 2.19
C THR A 344 -1.86 -28.97 2.30
N GLU A 345 -1.72 -29.77 3.36
CA GLU A 345 -0.51 -30.58 3.59
C GLU A 345 -0.14 -31.43 2.36
N ALA A 346 -1.13 -32.02 1.68
CA ALA A 346 -0.92 -32.82 0.47
C ALA A 346 -0.25 -32.04 -0.68
N ARG A 347 -0.63 -30.77 -0.91
CA ARG A 347 0.00 -29.94 -1.95
C ARG A 347 1.36 -29.40 -1.51
N THR A 348 1.55 -29.10 -0.22
CA THR A 348 2.89 -28.78 0.32
C THR A 348 3.83 -29.98 0.14
N ARG A 349 3.36 -31.19 0.47
CA ARG A 349 4.08 -32.46 0.31
C ARG A 349 4.51 -32.71 -1.14
N ASP A 350 3.58 -32.58 -2.08
CA ASP A 350 3.82 -32.72 -3.52
C ASP A 350 4.90 -31.74 -4.02
N LEU A 351 4.74 -30.45 -3.73
CA LEU A 351 5.68 -29.41 -4.16
C LEU A 351 7.09 -29.63 -3.57
N VAL A 352 7.22 -29.96 -2.28
CA VAL A 352 8.52 -30.28 -1.67
C VAL A 352 9.15 -31.50 -2.30
N HIS A 353 8.36 -32.56 -2.55
CA HIS A 353 8.87 -33.81 -3.13
C HIS A 353 9.34 -33.62 -4.58
N ARG A 354 8.55 -32.95 -5.42
CA ARG A 354 8.92 -32.63 -6.81
C ARG A 354 10.13 -31.68 -6.88
N THR A 355 10.19 -30.66 -6.02
CA THR A 355 11.37 -29.78 -5.90
C THR A 355 12.61 -30.59 -5.50
N GLY A 356 12.47 -31.51 -4.53
CA GLY A 356 13.55 -32.42 -4.12
C GLY A 356 14.03 -33.33 -5.25
N LEU A 357 13.12 -33.91 -6.04
CA LEU A 357 13.47 -34.72 -7.22
C LEU A 357 14.26 -33.93 -8.26
N LEU A 358 13.88 -32.67 -8.52
CA LEU A 358 14.61 -31.80 -9.44
C LEU A 358 16.01 -31.44 -8.91
N MET A 359 16.12 -31.06 -7.64
CA MET A 359 17.41 -30.73 -7.00
C MET A 359 18.34 -31.95 -6.90
N ALA A 360 17.79 -33.14 -6.65
CA ALA A 360 18.55 -34.39 -6.53
C ALA A 360 19.19 -34.89 -7.84
N ARG A 361 18.89 -34.26 -9.00
CA ARG A 361 19.58 -34.51 -10.28
C ARG A 361 21.06 -34.09 -10.27
N THR A 362 21.51 -33.38 -9.23
CA THR A 362 22.92 -32.97 -9.04
C THR A 362 23.35 -33.19 -7.58
N PRO A 363 24.62 -33.53 -7.31
CA PRO A 363 25.15 -33.61 -5.94
C PRO A 363 25.01 -32.28 -5.18
N GLU A 364 25.26 -31.16 -5.85
CA GLU A 364 25.20 -29.81 -5.29
C GLU A 364 23.75 -29.43 -4.92
N GLY A 365 22.80 -29.74 -5.80
CA GLY A 365 21.37 -29.55 -5.57
C GLY A 365 20.85 -30.43 -4.43
N ALA A 366 21.22 -31.72 -4.39
CA ALA A 366 20.88 -32.62 -3.28
C ALA A 366 21.40 -32.08 -1.94
N ALA A 367 22.67 -31.65 -1.88
CA ALA A 367 23.26 -31.06 -0.69
C ALA A 367 22.64 -29.70 -0.32
N CYS A 368 22.14 -28.93 -1.29
CA CYS A 368 21.37 -27.71 -1.04
C CYS A 368 20.00 -28.03 -0.45
N PHE A 369 19.26 -28.98 -1.04
CA PHE A 369 17.94 -29.43 -0.58
C PHE A 369 17.99 -29.95 0.87
N ASP A 370 18.93 -30.85 1.19
CA ASP A 370 19.12 -31.37 2.55
C ASP A 370 19.38 -30.27 3.60
N ARG A 371 20.21 -29.27 3.27
CA ARG A 371 20.50 -28.12 4.13
C ARG A 371 19.29 -27.20 4.28
N ARG A 372 18.61 -26.88 3.18
CA ARG A 372 17.44 -26.01 3.18
C ARG A 372 16.25 -26.63 3.92
N LEU A 373 15.97 -27.91 3.68
CA LEU A 373 14.89 -28.65 4.34
C LEU A 373 15.10 -28.75 5.84
N THR A 374 16.34 -29.03 6.28
CA THR A 374 16.69 -29.06 7.73
C THR A 374 16.65 -27.68 8.39
N GLN A 375 16.93 -26.60 7.65
CA GLN A 375 16.77 -25.23 8.14
C GLN A 375 15.29 -24.83 8.26
N LEU A 376 14.51 -24.97 7.19
CA LEU A 376 13.09 -24.59 7.15
C LEU A 376 12.24 -25.38 8.15
N ALA A 377 12.53 -26.66 8.38
CA ALA A 377 11.85 -27.49 9.37
C ALA A 377 12.12 -27.09 10.85
N ARG A 378 13.03 -26.13 11.08
CA ARG A 378 13.29 -25.47 12.37
C ARG A 378 12.69 -24.07 12.43
N GLU A 379 12.80 -23.31 11.33
CA GLU A 379 12.31 -21.93 11.21
C GLU A 379 10.77 -21.85 11.13
N VAL A 380 10.13 -22.84 10.49
CA VAL A 380 8.68 -22.90 10.31
C VAL A 380 8.12 -24.15 11.01
N PRO A 381 7.53 -24.02 12.22
CA PRO A 381 7.11 -25.18 13.03
C PRO A 381 6.08 -26.09 12.34
N VAL A 382 5.08 -25.51 11.66
CA VAL A 382 4.03 -26.24 10.94
C VAL A 382 4.63 -27.10 9.83
N PHE A 383 5.48 -26.51 8.99
CA PHE A 383 6.22 -27.21 7.95
C PHE A 383 7.13 -28.31 8.51
N GLY A 384 7.83 -28.02 9.61
CA GLY A 384 8.68 -29.01 10.28
C GLY A 384 7.92 -30.23 10.78
N ASP A 385 6.73 -30.04 11.35
CA ASP A 385 5.89 -31.16 11.82
C ASP A 385 5.32 -31.97 10.65
N GLN A 386 4.90 -31.32 9.56
CA GLN A 386 4.52 -31.99 8.31
C GLN A 386 5.67 -32.86 7.76
N VAL A 387 6.88 -32.30 7.59
CA VAL A 387 8.07 -33.02 7.10
C VAL A 387 8.42 -34.23 7.99
N ARG A 388 8.34 -34.07 9.32
CA ARG A 388 8.53 -35.19 10.27
C ARG A 388 7.47 -36.28 10.09
N GLY A 389 6.21 -35.89 9.91
CA GLY A 389 5.10 -36.80 9.62
C GLY A 389 5.29 -37.56 8.31
N TRP A 390 5.77 -36.89 7.25
CA TRP A 390 6.03 -37.51 5.95
C TRP A 390 7.18 -38.52 5.97
N LEU A 391 8.28 -38.17 6.65
CA LEU A 391 9.42 -39.07 6.86
C LEU A 391 9.04 -40.33 7.66
N LYS A 392 8.12 -40.20 8.62
CA LYS A 392 7.60 -41.35 9.40
C LYS A 392 6.61 -42.20 8.60
N SER A 393 5.74 -41.58 7.82
CA SER A 393 4.65 -42.26 7.09
C SER A 393 5.09 -42.92 5.78
N ALA A 394 6.10 -42.39 5.08
CA ALA A 394 6.59 -42.98 3.83
C ALA A 394 8.13 -42.93 3.72
N PRO A 395 8.89 -43.65 4.58
CA PRO A 395 10.35 -43.55 4.61
C PRO A 395 11.03 -43.85 3.28
N ALA A 396 10.51 -44.81 2.51
CA ALA A 396 11.05 -45.22 1.21
C ALA A 396 10.89 -44.13 0.13
N GLN A 397 9.74 -43.44 0.09
CA GLN A 397 9.49 -42.34 -0.85
C GLN A 397 10.51 -41.21 -0.63
N TRP A 398 10.72 -40.82 0.62
CA TRP A 398 11.61 -39.71 0.97
C TRP A 398 13.10 -40.07 0.95
N ALA A 399 13.46 -41.37 0.98
CA ALA A 399 14.85 -41.79 0.86
C ALA A 399 15.47 -41.48 -0.52
N VAL A 400 14.65 -41.27 -1.55
CA VAL A 400 15.08 -40.88 -2.91
C VAL A 400 15.53 -39.41 -2.98
N VAL A 401 15.00 -38.55 -2.11
CA VAL A 401 15.22 -37.08 -2.15
C VAL A 401 15.87 -36.49 -0.90
N VAL A 402 15.84 -37.17 0.25
CA VAL A 402 16.46 -36.69 1.52
C VAL A 402 17.61 -37.60 1.93
N GLY A 403 18.81 -37.02 2.01
CA GLY A 403 20.02 -37.73 2.41
C GLY A 403 19.94 -38.30 3.83
N PRO A 404 20.65 -39.41 4.14
CA PRO A 404 20.58 -40.06 5.45
C PRO A 404 20.83 -39.10 6.62
N SER A 405 21.83 -38.23 6.51
CA SER A 405 22.18 -37.26 7.55
C SER A 405 21.15 -36.15 7.75
N ALA A 406 20.39 -35.77 6.71
CA ALA A 406 19.26 -34.86 6.86
C ALA A 406 18.06 -35.57 7.52
N ARG A 407 17.74 -36.81 7.13
CA ARG A 407 16.68 -37.61 7.77
C ARG A 407 16.90 -37.76 9.28
N ILE A 408 18.11 -38.13 9.72
CA ILE A 408 18.47 -38.23 11.15
C ILE A 408 18.27 -36.89 11.87
N ARG A 409 18.70 -35.77 11.29
CA ARG A 409 18.54 -34.43 11.88
C ARG A 409 17.08 -33.96 11.96
N LEU A 410 16.22 -34.42 11.04
CA LEU A 410 14.80 -34.09 11.03
C LEU A 410 14.00 -34.92 12.05
N THR A 411 14.35 -36.19 12.24
CA THR A 411 13.63 -37.09 13.17
C THR A 411 14.03 -36.92 14.63
N ALA A 412 15.30 -36.61 14.93
CA ALA A 412 15.81 -36.47 16.30
C ALA A 412 15.23 -35.26 17.09
N GLY A 413 14.47 -34.37 16.44
CA GLY A 413 14.13 -33.04 16.96
C GLY A 413 13.06 -32.95 18.06
N ARG A 414 12.43 -34.05 18.53
CA ARG A 414 11.30 -33.97 19.47
C ARG A 414 11.31 -34.93 20.68
N GLU A 415 12.35 -35.74 20.87
CA GLU A 415 12.39 -36.73 21.97
C GLU A 415 12.69 -36.15 23.37
N LYS A 416 13.09 -34.88 23.49
CA LYS A 416 13.33 -34.23 24.79
C LYS A 416 12.09 -33.53 25.41
N GLY A 417 10.89 -33.89 24.98
CA GLY A 417 9.64 -33.21 25.38
C GLY A 417 8.75 -33.91 26.40
N VAL A 418 8.89 -35.23 26.62
CA VAL A 418 7.98 -36.00 27.50
C VAL A 418 8.76 -37.10 28.24
N GLY A 419 8.71 -37.07 29.58
CA GLY A 419 9.22 -38.13 30.45
C GLY A 419 10.39 -37.71 31.35
N GLY A 420 10.08 -37.27 32.59
CA GLY A 420 11.13 -36.83 33.52
C GLY A 420 10.69 -36.37 34.92
N VAL A 421 9.49 -36.72 35.39
CA VAL A 421 9.10 -36.44 36.78
C VAL A 421 9.82 -37.41 37.72
N ARG A 422 10.92 -36.95 38.34
CA ARG A 422 11.38 -37.46 39.64
C ARG A 422 12.11 -36.34 40.38
N GLY A 423 11.49 -35.88 41.47
CA GLY A 423 11.91 -34.67 42.16
C GLY A 423 13.09 -34.83 43.11
N ARG A 424 13.63 -33.70 43.55
CA ARG A 424 14.29 -33.55 44.84
C ARG A 424 13.86 -32.23 45.48
N ILE A 425 13.67 -32.25 46.80
CA ILE A 425 13.12 -31.17 47.60
C ILE A 425 14.26 -30.43 48.31
N GLY A 426 14.15 -29.10 48.38
CA GLY A 426 14.89 -28.22 49.29
C GLY A 426 16.31 -27.83 48.85
N SER A 427 16.83 -26.65 49.23
CA SER A 427 16.19 -25.52 49.94
C SER A 427 17.12 -24.29 49.95
N HIS A 428 16.52 -23.11 50.21
CA HIS A 428 17.15 -21.83 50.59
C HIS A 428 17.74 -20.89 49.50
N ALA A 429 17.45 -19.62 49.73
CA ALA A 429 17.93 -18.39 49.07
C ALA A 429 18.81 -17.61 50.10
N PRO A 430 19.26 -16.34 49.91
CA PRO A 430 18.95 -15.37 48.85
C PRO A 430 20.09 -14.43 48.35
N SER A 431 19.69 -13.48 47.50
CA SER A 431 20.30 -12.15 47.21
C SER A 431 21.38 -12.03 46.11
N GLY A 432 21.38 -10.89 45.37
CA GLY A 432 22.57 -10.47 44.59
C GLY A 432 22.42 -9.76 43.22
N ARG A 433 21.63 -8.68 43.10
CA ARG A 433 21.76 -7.52 42.16
C ARG A 433 22.02 -7.69 40.63
N ASP A 434 21.20 -6.94 39.88
CA ASP A 434 21.49 -6.10 38.69
C ASP A 434 22.37 -6.60 37.53
N ARG A 435 21.82 -6.57 36.30
CA ARG A 435 21.93 -5.39 35.39
C ARG A 435 21.10 -5.55 34.09
N HIS A 436 20.67 -4.39 33.57
CA HIS A 436 20.39 -3.98 32.16
C HIS A 436 20.86 -4.94 31.03
N ARG A 437 20.29 -5.02 29.82
CA ARG A 437 19.45 -4.15 28.95
C ARG A 437 18.93 -5.06 27.80
N THR A 438 18.03 -4.73 26.85
CA THR A 438 17.25 -3.56 26.41
C THR A 438 15.90 -4.07 25.87
N GLY A 439 14.80 -3.33 26.02
CA GLY A 439 13.59 -3.52 25.22
C GLY A 439 13.59 -2.60 23.98
N ARG A 440 13.09 -3.08 22.83
CA ARG A 440 12.87 -2.26 21.63
C ARG A 440 11.38 -2.25 21.31
N CYS A 441 10.63 -1.34 21.91
CA CYS A 441 9.21 -1.17 21.63
C CYS A 441 9.04 -0.38 20.32
N GLY A 442 8.26 -0.92 19.38
CA GLY A 442 7.84 -0.20 18.18
C GLY A 442 6.76 0.84 18.50
N THR A 443 6.80 1.96 17.78
CA THR A 443 5.74 2.97 17.76
C THR A 443 4.47 2.42 17.10
N PRO A 444 3.28 2.51 17.73
CA PRO A 444 2.01 2.29 17.04
C PRO A 444 1.67 3.48 16.13
N PRO A 445 0.88 3.29 15.06
CA PRO A 445 0.56 4.35 14.10
C PRO A 445 -0.42 5.40 14.66
N THR A 446 -0.13 6.67 14.33
CA THR A 446 -0.94 7.84 14.71
C THR A 446 -2.26 7.86 13.95
N GLY A 447 -3.38 7.96 14.67
CA GLY A 447 -4.74 8.04 14.10
C GLY A 447 -5.85 7.79 15.14
N MET A 448 -5.56 6.99 16.17
CA MET A 448 -6.49 6.69 17.28
C MET A 448 -6.82 7.91 18.16
N ALA A 449 -5.97 8.94 18.21
CA ALA A 449 -6.14 10.06 19.14
C ALA A 449 -7.40 10.91 18.87
N LEU A 450 -7.75 11.13 17.60
CA LEU A 450 -8.98 11.84 17.20
C LEU A 450 -10.26 11.03 17.49
N LEU A 451 -10.18 9.69 17.47
CA LEU A 451 -11.30 8.80 17.78
C LEU A 451 -11.62 8.75 19.28
N VAL A 452 -10.59 8.74 20.14
CA VAL A 452 -10.77 8.61 21.60
C VAL A 452 -11.49 9.82 22.22
N LEU A 453 -11.20 11.04 21.75
CA LEU A 453 -11.84 12.26 22.25
C LEU A 453 -13.28 12.46 21.72
N ARG A 454 -13.60 11.95 20.52
CA ARG A 454 -14.95 12.01 19.92
C ARG A 454 -16.00 11.32 20.80
N HIS A 455 -15.61 10.29 21.55
CA HIS A 455 -16.47 9.57 22.48
C HIS A 455 -16.69 10.26 23.84
N GLN A 456 -15.90 11.28 24.17
CA GLN A 456 -16.04 12.04 25.43
C GLN A 456 -16.96 13.26 25.27
N THR A 457 -16.99 13.89 24.09
CA THR A 457 -17.91 15.02 23.83
C THR A 457 -19.38 14.58 23.73
N ASP A 458 -19.67 13.42 23.13
CA ASP A 458 -21.05 12.89 23.03
C ASP A 458 -21.68 12.56 24.39
N LYS A 459 -20.86 12.26 25.42
CA LYS A 459 -21.37 11.98 26.78
C LYS A 459 -21.79 13.24 27.55
N GLY A 460 -21.55 14.44 27.01
CA GLY A 460 -21.94 15.72 27.61
C GLY A 460 -23.32 16.25 27.15
N SER A 461 -24.05 15.53 26.31
CA SER A 461 -25.33 16.03 25.74
C SER A 461 -26.35 14.91 25.60
N GLY A 462 -27.08 14.62 26.68
CA GLY A 462 -28.12 13.59 26.71
C GLY A 462 -29.26 13.90 27.69
N SER A 463 -30.32 14.54 27.20
CA SER A 463 -31.66 14.50 27.80
C SER A 463 -32.70 14.84 26.73
N GLY A 464 -33.42 13.84 26.20
CA GLY A 464 -34.35 14.03 25.09
C GLY A 464 -34.96 12.74 24.55
N GLU A 465 -35.69 12.02 25.41
CA GLU A 465 -36.68 10.96 25.16
C GLU A 465 -36.40 9.87 24.10
N GLU A 466 -36.22 8.63 24.60
CA GLU A 466 -36.50 7.42 23.84
C GLU A 466 -38.00 7.26 23.55
N ARG A 467 -38.34 6.96 22.29
CA ARG A 467 -39.41 5.97 22.00
C ARG A 467 -38.94 5.00 20.92
N ALA A 468 -38.53 3.82 21.36
CA ALA A 468 -38.24 2.71 20.48
C ALA A 468 -39.53 2.08 19.92
N GLN A 469 -39.52 1.75 18.63
CA GLN A 469 -40.40 0.72 18.07
C GLN A 469 -39.61 -0.07 17.03
N CYS A 470 -39.25 -1.30 17.38
CA CYS A 470 -38.57 -2.24 16.50
C CYS A 470 -39.60 -2.99 15.65
N SER A 471 -39.31 -3.21 14.36
CA SER A 471 -39.93 -4.29 13.59
C SER A 471 -39.00 -4.77 12.47
N ALA A 472 -38.90 -6.09 12.35
CA ALA A 472 -37.96 -6.84 11.54
C ALA A 472 -38.03 -6.59 10.01
N GLY A 473 -36.86 -6.50 9.37
CA GLY A 473 -36.33 -7.63 8.60
C GLY A 473 -36.72 -7.82 7.11
N VAL A 474 -35.80 -8.54 6.44
CA VAL A 474 -35.97 -9.35 5.22
C VAL A 474 -35.67 -8.73 3.84
N ALA A 475 -34.53 -9.21 3.30
CA ALA A 475 -34.20 -9.53 1.90
C ALA A 475 -34.32 -8.47 0.78
N TRP A 476 -33.14 -8.12 0.27
CA TRP A 476 -32.93 -7.75 -1.13
C TRP A 476 -33.48 -8.84 -2.07
N ARG A 477 -34.23 -8.45 -3.12
CA ARG A 477 -34.57 -9.34 -4.23
C ARG A 477 -34.39 -8.63 -5.57
N THR A 478 -34.04 -9.42 -6.58
CA THR A 478 -33.40 -9.01 -7.84
C THR A 478 -34.37 -8.74 -8.99
N SER A 479 -34.02 -7.76 -9.83
CA SER A 479 -34.42 -7.59 -11.24
C SER A 479 -35.90 -7.29 -11.55
N PRO A 480 -36.14 -6.67 -12.73
CA PRO A 480 -36.95 -7.37 -13.72
C PRO A 480 -36.27 -7.53 -15.09
N ARG A 481 -36.82 -8.44 -15.90
CA ARG A 481 -36.32 -8.91 -17.18
C ARG A 481 -37.05 -8.23 -18.36
N THR A 482 -36.29 -7.83 -19.37
CA THR A 482 -36.56 -7.90 -20.83
C THR A 482 -37.98 -8.12 -21.38
N GLY A 483 -38.34 -7.29 -22.37
CA GLY A 483 -39.32 -7.57 -23.44
C GLY A 483 -40.15 -6.32 -23.80
N GLY A 484 -40.18 -5.79 -25.03
CA GLY A 484 -39.45 -6.10 -26.27
C GLY A 484 -40.39 -6.27 -27.48
N ALA A 485 -40.33 -5.39 -28.50
CA ALA A 485 -40.76 -5.66 -29.88
C ALA A 485 -40.39 -4.52 -30.87
N ALA A 486 -39.82 -4.93 -32.01
CA ALA A 486 -39.92 -4.38 -33.38
C ALA A 486 -40.17 -2.86 -33.63
N SER A 487 -39.28 -2.22 -34.40
CA SER A 487 -39.49 -2.06 -35.86
C SER A 487 -38.27 -1.47 -36.59
N SER A 488 -37.77 -2.20 -37.58
CA SER A 488 -37.09 -1.67 -38.79
C SER A 488 -38.16 -1.54 -39.90
N PRO A 489 -37.97 -0.86 -41.06
CA PRO A 489 -36.68 -0.67 -41.76
C PRO A 489 -36.46 0.67 -42.52
N SER A 490 -35.22 0.91 -42.98
CA SER A 490 -34.92 1.03 -44.43
C SER A 490 -33.48 1.47 -44.68
N ALA A 491 -32.86 0.91 -45.73
CA ALA A 491 -31.54 1.30 -46.19
C ALA A 491 -31.56 2.57 -47.05
N ARG A 492 -30.44 3.29 -47.12
CA ARG A 492 -30.04 3.99 -48.35
C ARG A 492 -28.52 3.92 -48.56
N THR A 493 -28.16 3.28 -49.66
CA THR A 493 -26.83 3.26 -50.26
C THR A 493 -26.47 4.63 -50.80
N THR A 494 -25.23 5.10 -50.59
CA THR A 494 -24.53 5.87 -51.64
C THR A 494 -23.02 5.75 -51.44
N ALA A 495 -22.32 5.39 -52.51
CA ALA A 495 -20.86 5.45 -52.61
C ALA A 495 -20.50 6.33 -53.81
N CYS A 496 -19.49 7.19 -53.65
CA CYS A 496 -18.66 7.83 -54.69
C CYS A 496 -17.42 8.36 -53.94
N THR A 497 -16.23 7.75 -54.00
CA THR A 497 -15.25 7.60 -55.10
C THR A 497 -14.42 8.87 -55.38
N ALA A 498 -13.09 8.71 -55.23
CA ALA A 498 -11.98 9.48 -55.81
C ALA A 498 -11.73 10.95 -55.41
N GLY A 499 -10.44 11.27 -55.19
CA GLY A 499 -9.91 12.63 -55.03
C GLY A 499 -8.46 12.61 -54.53
N ILE A 500 -7.49 12.82 -55.44
CA ILE A 500 -6.05 12.81 -55.15
C ILE A 500 -5.58 14.21 -54.70
N ASN A 501 -5.04 14.32 -53.48
CA ASN A 501 -3.73 14.95 -53.15
C ASN A 501 -3.51 14.96 -51.63
#